data_AF-A0A928MRA6-F1
#
_entry.id   AF-A0A928MRA6-F1
#
_cell.length_a   1.000
_cell.length_b   1.000
_cell.length_c   1.000
_cell.angle_alpha   90.00
_cell.angle_beta   90.00
_cell.angle_gamma   90.00
#
_symmetry.space_group_name_H-M   'P 1'
#
loop_
_entity.id
_entity.type
_entity.pdbx_description
1 polymer ?
#
loop_
_entity_poly.entity_id
_entity_poly.type
_entity_poly.pdbx_seq_one_letter_code
_entity_poly.pdbx_strand_id
1 'polypeptide(L)'
;MKKTALAVALICPMLLSGCGTEIDDTAYVVAIGVDKAEEGYNFTFAIGDPGSINGGGGEDEKGDSNTLILKESQGDNIFTAGDAVGAAIGQRINFSHGELIVFSEAVASDGVEILLDAITRNLDQRPKLVPVVS
;
A
#
# COMPACT_ATOMS: atom_id res chain seq x y z
N MET A 1 14.70 18.13 46.30
CA MET A 1 13.40 17.44 46.12
C MET A 1 12.42 18.24 45.26
N LYS A 2 11.99 19.46 45.64
CA LYS A 2 11.03 20.25 44.82
C LYS A 2 11.62 20.76 43.49
N LYS A 3 12.87 21.22 43.48
CA LYS A 3 13.56 21.74 42.28
C LYS A 3 13.88 20.63 41.25
N THR A 4 14.23 19.44 41.74
CA THR A 4 14.48 18.25 40.90
C THR A 4 13.19 17.72 40.29
N ALA A 5 12.08 17.72 41.03
CA ALA A 5 10.76 17.36 40.49
C ALA A 5 10.27 18.34 39.41
N LEU A 6 10.52 19.65 39.58
CA LEU A 6 10.16 20.67 38.60
C LEU A 6 10.96 20.53 37.30
N ALA A 7 12.26 20.20 37.39
CA ALA A 7 13.11 19.97 36.24
C ALA A 7 12.67 18.73 35.44
N VAL A 8 12.29 17.64 36.12
CA VAL A 8 11.77 16.42 35.48
C VAL A 8 10.42 16.71 34.80
N ALA A 9 9.53 17.47 35.44
CA ALA A 9 8.24 17.84 34.86
C ALA A 9 8.37 18.71 33.59
N LEU A 10 9.41 19.55 33.51
CA LEU A 10 9.66 20.41 32.35
C LEU A 10 10.34 19.66 31.19
N ILE A 11 11.16 18.64 31.47
CA ILE A 11 11.89 17.85 30.46
C ILE A 11 11.00 16.74 29.87
N CYS A 12 10.06 16.21 30.65
CA CYS A 12 9.18 15.10 30.23
C CYS A 12 8.39 15.36 28.92
N PRO A 13 7.77 16.54 28.68
CA PRO A 13 7.02 16.77 27.43
C PRO A 13 7.90 16.89 26.18
N MET A 14 9.19 17.23 26.31
CA MET A 14 10.11 17.29 25.17
C MET A 14 10.48 15.91 24.62
N LEU A 15 10.24 14.85 25.39
CA LEU A 15 10.47 13.46 24.99
C LEU A 15 9.24 12.83 24.34
N LEU A 16 8.11 13.55 24.27
CA LEU A 16 6.84 13.07 23.70
C LEU A 16 6.61 13.52 22.25
N SER A 17 7.63 14.03 21.55
CA SER A 17 7.53 14.30 20.11
C SER A 17 7.35 12.98 19.35
N GLY A 18 6.10 12.66 19.02
CA GLY A 18 5.76 11.53 18.16
C GLY A 18 6.29 11.78 16.76
N CYS A 19 7.34 11.07 16.35
CA CYS A 19 7.79 11.02 14.97
C CYS A 19 6.84 10.10 14.19
N GLY A 20 5.72 10.64 13.72
CA GLY A 20 4.77 9.92 12.87
C GLY A 20 4.98 10.28 11.41
N THR A 21 4.84 9.30 10.52
CA THR A 21 4.67 9.55 9.08
C THR A 21 3.29 10.17 8.84
N GLU A 22 3.21 11.25 8.08
CA GLU A 22 1.93 11.86 7.71
C GLU A 22 1.09 10.91 6.82
N ILE A 23 -0.23 10.97 6.99
CA ILE A 23 -1.18 10.09 6.28
C ILE A 23 -1.20 10.39 4.78
N ASP A 24 -1.00 11.66 4.39
CA ASP A 24 -0.98 12.12 2.99
C ASP A 24 0.22 11.60 2.18
N ASP A 25 1.32 11.22 2.85
CA ASP A 25 2.53 10.72 2.18
C ASP A 25 2.45 9.23 1.81
N THR A 26 1.30 8.58 2.05
CA THR A 26 1.13 7.14 1.87
C THR A 26 0.05 6.83 0.82
N ALA A 27 0.42 6.01 -0.16
CA ALA A 27 -0.47 5.51 -1.20
C ALA A 27 -0.88 4.07 -0.88
N TYR A 28 -2.17 3.85 -0.61
CA TYR A 28 -2.71 2.55 -0.24
C TYR A 28 -3.12 1.75 -1.46
N VAL A 29 -2.51 0.59 -1.63
CA VAL A 29 -2.82 -0.37 -2.70
C VAL A 29 -3.98 -1.26 -2.26
N VAL A 30 -5.01 -1.35 -3.11
CA VAL A 30 -6.22 -2.15 -2.87
C VAL A 30 -6.21 -3.43 -3.70
N ALA A 31 -5.72 -3.35 -4.94
CA ALA A 31 -5.60 -4.50 -5.84
C ALA A 31 -4.28 -4.50 -6.60
N ILE A 32 -3.82 -5.70 -6.95
CA ILE A 32 -2.54 -5.94 -7.61
C ILE A 32 -2.78 -6.84 -8.82
N GLY A 33 -2.38 -6.42 -10.01
CA GLY A 33 -2.29 -7.25 -11.20
C GLY A 33 -0.86 -7.74 -11.40
N VAL A 34 -0.69 -9.00 -11.79
CA VAL A 34 0.60 -9.61 -12.10
C VAL A 34 0.53 -10.26 -13.46
N ASP A 35 1.31 -9.69 -14.39
CA ASP A 35 1.43 -10.16 -15.75
C ASP A 35 2.85 -10.60 -16.09
N LYS A 36 2.95 -11.47 -17.08
CA LYS A 36 4.23 -11.96 -17.60
C LYS A 36 4.87 -10.89 -18.48
N ALA A 37 6.15 -10.60 -18.24
CA ALA A 37 6.95 -9.72 -19.08
C ALA A 37 8.06 -10.52 -19.79
N GLU A 38 8.82 -9.87 -20.68
CA GLU A 38 10.00 -10.49 -21.32
C GLU A 38 11.06 -10.87 -20.26
N GLU A 39 11.24 -10.01 -19.26
CA GLU A 39 12.08 -10.23 -18.09
C GLU A 39 11.29 -9.89 -16.82
N GLY A 40 11.20 -10.82 -15.86
CA GLY A 40 10.45 -10.63 -14.62
C GLY A 40 8.93 -10.57 -14.84
N TYR A 41 8.26 -9.64 -14.13
CA TYR A 41 6.81 -9.46 -14.15
C TYR A 41 6.45 -7.99 -14.40
N ASN A 42 5.31 -7.75 -15.05
CA ASN A 42 4.66 -6.44 -15.05
C ASN A 42 3.64 -6.40 -13.91
N PHE A 43 3.81 -5.47 -12.98
CA PHE A 43 2.89 -5.28 -11.86
C PHE A 43 2.00 -4.07 -12.11
N THR A 44 0.70 -4.26 -11.92
CA THR A 44 -0.29 -3.18 -11.91
C THR A 44 -0.78 -2.96 -10.49
N PHE A 45 -0.68 -1.74 -9.98
CA PHE A 45 -1.17 -1.38 -8.66
C PHE A 45 -2.40 -0.49 -8.79
N ALA A 46 -3.51 -0.92 -8.20
CA ALA A 46 -4.69 -0.10 -8.01
C ALA A 46 -4.61 0.61 -6.66
N ILE A 47 -4.39 1.92 -6.70
CA ILE A 47 -4.20 2.78 -5.54
C ILE A 47 -5.49 3.54 -5.28
N GLY A 48 -5.99 3.52 -4.05
CA GLY A 48 -7.16 4.32 -3.65
C GLY A 48 -6.85 5.81 -3.63
N ASP A 49 -7.68 6.63 -4.28
CA ASP A 49 -7.55 8.10 -4.23
C ASP A 49 -8.09 8.67 -2.90
N PRO A 50 -7.23 9.22 -2.02
CA PRO A 50 -7.68 9.82 -0.76
C PRO A 50 -8.62 11.02 -0.96
N GLY A 51 -8.59 11.70 -2.11
CA GLY A 51 -9.43 12.85 -2.43
C GLY A 51 -10.90 12.49 -2.66
N SER A 52 -11.20 11.24 -3.03
CA SER A 52 -12.57 10.78 -3.30
C SER A 52 -13.41 10.49 -2.04
N ILE A 53 -12.76 10.38 -0.87
CA ILE A 53 -13.41 10.00 0.40
C ILE A 53 -13.88 11.24 1.21
N ASN A 54 -13.42 12.45 0.85
CA ASN A 54 -13.70 13.68 1.61
C ASN A 54 -14.90 14.51 1.08
N GLY A 55 -15.72 13.94 0.18
CA GLY A 55 -16.95 14.56 -0.32
C GLY A 55 -18.10 14.49 0.68
N GLY A 56 -18.11 15.40 1.66
CA GLY A 56 -19.24 15.54 2.57
C GLY A 56 -20.49 16.10 1.87
N GLY A 57 -21.57 15.34 1.90
CA GLY A 57 -22.94 15.85 1.77
C GLY A 57 -23.78 15.22 0.66
N GLY A 58 -24.76 14.42 1.06
CA GLY A 58 -25.87 13.99 0.19
C GLY A 58 -26.14 12.50 0.24
N GLU A 59 -27.10 12.09 1.06
CA GLU A 59 -27.90 10.91 0.78
C GLU A 59 -28.55 11.14 -0.59
N ASP A 60 -27.98 10.59 -1.67
CA ASP A 60 -28.61 10.26 -2.95
C ASP A 60 -27.55 10.21 -4.05
N GLU A 61 -26.70 9.17 -4.06
CA GLU A 61 -26.08 8.69 -5.30
C GLU A 61 -25.56 7.26 -5.12
N LYS A 62 -26.30 6.29 -5.68
CA LYS A 62 -25.73 5.02 -6.11
C LYS A 62 -24.73 5.31 -7.23
N GLY A 63 -23.52 5.73 -6.85
CA GLY A 63 -22.41 6.02 -7.74
C GLY A 63 -21.15 5.45 -7.13
N ASP A 64 -20.74 4.29 -7.63
CA ASP A 64 -19.48 3.65 -7.37
C ASP A 64 -18.34 4.57 -7.85
N SER A 65 -17.71 5.33 -6.96
CA SER A 65 -16.52 6.11 -7.32
C SER A 65 -15.54 6.21 -6.16
N ASN A 66 -15.10 5.05 -5.67
CA ASN A 66 -13.73 4.96 -5.19
C ASN A 66 -12.85 5.07 -6.43
N THR A 67 -12.38 6.28 -6.76
CA THR A 67 -11.48 6.47 -7.90
C THR A 67 -10.19 5.71 -7.63
N LEU A 68 -9.93 4.66 -8.41
CA LEU A 68 -8.69 3.91 -8.36
C LEU A 68 -7.72 4.48 -9.39
N ILE A 69 -6.52 4.80 -8.94
CA ILE A 69 -5.42 5.17 -9.82
C ILE A 69 -4.63 3.90 -10.13
N LEU A 70 -4.56 3.54 -11.41
CA LEU A 70 -3.75 2.42 -11.87
C LEU A 70 -2.33 2.92 -12.17
N LYS A 71 -1.33 2.23 -11.63
CA LYS A 71 0.08 2.46 -11.92
C LYS A 71 0.77 1.14 -12.23
N GLU A 72 1.53 1.14 -13.31
CA GLU A 72 2.27 -0.04 -13.76
C GLU A 72 3.77 0.14 -13.52
N SER A 73 4.43 -0.96 -13.17
CA SER A 73 5.88 -1.03 -13.08
C SER A 73 6.36 -2.46 -13.29
N GLN A 74 7.43 -2.60 -14.06
CA GLN A 74 8.08 -3.88 -14.29
C GLN A 74 9.14 -4.13 -13.21
N GLY A 75 9.23 -5.37 -12.73
CA GLY A 75 10.28 -5.79 -11.81
C GLY A 75 10.25 -7.29 -11.50
N ASP A 76 11.28 -7.76 -10.81
CA ASP A 76 11.37 -9.16 -10.38
C ASP A 76 10.53 -9.45 -9.13
N ASN A 77 10.16 -8.40 -8.39
CA ASN A 77 9.47 -8.51 -7.11
C ASN A 77 8.48 -7.35 -6.93
N ILE A 78 7.35 -7.66 -6.30
CA ILE A 78 6.26 -6.74 -6.01
C ILE A 78 6.71 -5.51 -5.21
N PHE A 79 7.67 -5.67 -4.29
CA PHE A 79 8.18 -4.57 -3.47
C PHE A 79 9.04 -3.61 -4.27
N THR A 80 9.90 -4.11 -5.15
CA THR A 80 10.75 -3.26 -6.01
C THR A 80 9.90 -2.50 -7.02
N ALA A 81 8.91 -3.16 -7.62
CA ALA A 81 7.94 -2.50 -8.50
C ALA A 81 7.09 -1.47 -7.74
N GLY A 82 6.68 -1.79 -6.51
CA GLY A 82 5.98 -0.87 -5.61
C GLY A 82 6.82 0.37 -5.28
N ASP A 83 8.07 0.21 -4.89
CA ASP A 83 8.99 1.31 -4.60
C ASP A 83 9.19 2.22 -5.82
N ALA A 84 9.28 1.63 -7.02
CA ALA A 84 9.38 2.38 -8.27
C ALA A 84 8.12 3.22 -8.54
N VAL A 85 6.92 2.65 -8.33
CA VAL A 85 5.66 3.41 -8.41
C VAL A 85 5.62 4.51 -7.34
N GLY A 86 5.99 4.20 -6.10
CA GLY A 86 6.03 5.15 -5.00
C GLY A 86 6.93 6.34 -5.29
N ALA A 87 8.13 6.07 -5.82
CA ALA A 87 9.05 7.11 -6.27
C ALA A 87 8.46 7.97 -7.41
N ALA A 88 7.69 7.36 -8.33
CA ALA A 88 7.06 8.07 -9.44
C ALA A 88 5.90 8.98 -9.01
N ILE A 89 5.14 8.60 -7.98
CA ILE A 89 4.01 9.40 -7.45
C ILE A 89 4.40 10.28 -6.25
N GLY A 90 5.63 10.15 -5.75
CA GLY A 90 6.12 10.89 -4.60
C GLY A 90 5.52 10.45 -3.26
N GLN A 91 4.99 9.23 -3.17
CA GLN A 91 4.37 8.67 -1.97
C GLN A 91 4.96 7.32 -1.62
N ARG A 92 4.89 6.91 -0.36
CA ARG A 92 5.25 5.55 0.05
C ARG A 92 4.11 4.60 -0.26
N ILE A 93 4.40 3.52 -1.00
CA ILE A 93 3.43 2.47 -1.25
C ILE A 93 3.17 1.68 0.03
N ASN A 94 1.90 1.39 0.28
CA ASN A 94 1.45 0.60 1.40
C ASN A 94 0.46 -0.47 0.93
N PHE A 95 0.82 -1.73 1.17
CA PHE A 95 0.04 -2.90 0.83
C PHE A 95 -0.89 -3.37 1.96
N SER A 96 -0.92 -2.76 3.15
CA SER A 96 -1.70 -3.24 4.30
C SER A 96 -3.21 -3.36 4.03
N HIS A 97 -3.73 -2.62 3.04
CA HIS A 97 -5.13 -2.65 2.62
C HIS A 97 -5.37 -3.46 1.34
N GLY A 98 -4.40 -4.25 0.87
CA GLY A 98 -4.58 -5.10 -0.29
C GLY A 98 -5.64 -6.18 -0.05
N GLU A 99 -6.64 -6.24 -0.91
CA GLU A 99 -7.75 -7.19 -0.85
C GLU A 99 -7.74 -8.19 -2.02
N LEU A 100 -7.16 -7.81 -3.16
CA LEU A 100 -7.18 -8.60 -4.37
C LEU A 100 -5.80 -8.69 -5.03
N ILE A 101 -5.42 -9.89 -5.45
CA ILE A 101 -4.31 -10.09 -6.38
C ILE A 101 -4.78 -10.92 -7.57
N VAL A 102 -4.56 -10.40 -8.77
CA VAL A 102 -4.96 -11.01 -10.04
C VAL A 102 -3.71 -11.45 -10.78
N PHE A 103 -3.65 -12.71 -11.15
CA PHE A 103 -2.59 -13.27 -12.00
C PHE A 103 -3.17 -13.53 -13.39
N SER A 104 -2.45 -13.20 -14.45
CA SER A 104 -2.83 -13.71 -15.78
C SER A 104 -2.68 -15.23 -15.85
N GLU A 105 -3.46 -15.86 -16.72
CA GLU A 105 -3.38 -17.30 -17.02
C GLU A 105 -1.93 -17.77 -17.28
N ALA A 106 -1.12 -16.95 -17.96
CA ALA A 106 0.29 -17.26 -18.22
C ALA A 106 1.12 -17.35 -16.92
N VAL A 107 0.95 -16.40 -15.99
CA VAL A 107 1.64 -16.41 -14.68
C VAL A 107 1.10 -17.53 -13.80
N ALA A 108 -0.22 -17.75 -13.82
CA ALA A 108 -0.86 -18.83 -13.07
C ALA A 108 -0.38 -20.22 -13.52
N SER A 109 -0.18 -20.40 -14.83
CA SER A 109 0.31 -21.66 -15.43
C SER A 109 1.76 -21.97 -15.07
N ASP A 110 2.61 -20.95 -14.89
CA ASP A 110 4.00 -21.11 -14.47
C ASP A 110 4.13 -21.38 -12.95
N GLY A 111 3.05 -21.16 -12.20
CA GLY A 111 2.98 -21.34 -10.75
C GLY A 111 3.15 -20.04 -9.98
N VAL A 112 2.32 -19.86 -8.95
CA VAL A 112 2.25 -18.61 -8.15
C VAL A 112 2.82 -18.76 -6.74
N GLU A 113 3.32 -19.94 -6.37
CA GLU A 113 3.75 -20.24 -5.00
C GLU A 113 4.85 -19.30 -4.50
N ILE A 114 5.85 -19.00 -5.35
CA ILE A 114 6.96 -18.11 -5.00
C ILE A 114 6.46 -16.68 -4.78
N LEU A 115 5.54 -16.20 -5.63
CA LEU A 115 4.93 -14.87 -5.52
C LEU A 115 4.08 -14.77 -4.25
N LEU A 116 3.29 -15.80 -3.94
CA LEU A 116 2.46 -15.85 -2.74
C LEU A 116 3.30 -15.99 -1.46
N ASP A 117 4.40 -16.77 -1.47
CA ASP A 117 5.32 -16.86 -0.32
C ASP A 117 5.98 -15.51 -0.02
N ALA A 118 6.40 -14.79 -1.05
CA ALA A 118 7.01 -13.46 -0.90
C ALA A 118 6.05 -12.44 -0.27
N ILE A 119 4.76 -12.50 -0.63
CA ILE A 119 3.71 -11.64 -0.08
C ILE A 119 3.38 -12.03 1.37
N THR A 120 3.20 -13.32 1.64
CA THR A 120 2.74 -13.82 2.95
C THR A 120 3.82 -13.78 4.04
N ARG A 121 5.11 -13.83 3.67
CA ARG A 121 6.23 -13.74 4.61
C ARG A 121 6.57 -12.32 5.06
N ASN A 122 6.08 -11.29 4.38
CA ASN A 122 6.34 -9.91 4.79
C ASN A 122 5.42 -9.51 5.95
N LEU A 123 6.01 -9.43 7.15
CA LEU A 123 5.31 -9.33 8.43
C LEU A 123 4.69 -7.96 8.73
N ASP A 124 5.19 -6.91 8.08
CA ASP A 124 4.76 -5.52 8.34
C ASP A 124 3.41 -5.19 7.71
N GLN A 125 3.02 -5.94 6.68
CA GLN A 125 1.78 -5.72 5.94
C GLN A 125 1.05 -7.06 5.94
N ARG A 126 -0.12 -7.11 6.59
CA ARG A 126 -0.98 -8.31 6.59
C ARG A 126 -2.17 -8.09 5.66
N PRO A 127 -1.95 -8.06 4.34
CA PRO A 127 -3.04 -7.83 3.41
C PRO A 127 -3.95 -9.06 3.39
N LYS A 128 -5.24 -8.84 3.14
CA LYS A 128 -6.24 -9.91 2.97
C LYS A 128 -6.38 -10.24 1.48
N LEU A 129 -5.27 -10.57 0.82
CA LEU A 129 -5.26 -10.80 -0.62
C LEU A 129 -5.98 -12.10 -0.95
N VAL A 130 -7.04 -11.97 -1.75
CA VAL A 130 -7.69 -13.10 -2.43
C VAL A 130 -7.00 -13.29 -3.78
N PRO A 131 -6.36 -14.43 -4.06
CA PRO A 131 -5.79 -14.69 -5.38
C PRO A 131 -6.89 -15.05 -6.39
N VAL A 132 -6.84 -14.43 -7.55
CA VAL A 132 -7.74 -14.66 -8.69
C VAL A 132 -6.91 -14.84 -9.96
N VAL A 133 -7.39 -15.66 -10.89
CA VAL A 133 -6.78 -15.83 -12.22
C VAL A 133 -7.70 -15.20 -13.26
N SER A 134 -7.12 -14.42 -14.18
CA SER A 134 -7.80 -13.81 -15.32
C SER A 134 -7.29 -14.32 -16.65
#